data_AF-A0A7S1U1U3-F1
#
_entry.id   AF-A0A7S1U1U3-F1
#
_cell.length_a   1.000
_cell.length_b   1.000
_cell.length_c   1.000
_cell.angle_alpha   90.00
_cell.angle_beta   90.00
_cell.angle_gamma   90.00
#
_symmetry.space_group_name_H-M   'P 1'
#
loop_
_entity.id
_entity.type
_entity.pdbx_description
1 polymer ?
#
loop_
_entity_poly.entity_id
_entity_poly.type
_entity_poly.pdbx_seq_one_letter_code
_entity_poly.pdbx_strand_id
1 'polypeptide(L)'
;MSAEYAKLRRMAQLEQDIENRQTVFIERDRAYQLRLNELEAQVTTLKNEKTKWMDEDPRMVSLRETHREINDQVDVIKGRSAKLLENQESDLIRAFRARLADVQEELERERHNKDDGTNAWIQKGRQLAAELERMKVDADKKDRLNQTLKKENERLRMEAEFNDGDREYIAKQLLRERHANKHLMQAKRQEQADVDLRHQHLGRIPDVVLEEDEVNKQVDNIATGKLQVEPANSLKRAVHRLKRLLDQERRAVQEERRLYRGILAQSCQLQRFLRNALNDVHTAIEDQREALEEYDDDVHGIEEDKKALELSLAQEKLLLALFSKMFPIQARTMTYGITEAELRVEPAELAELLEELLKMDHSKLNAEENTKGRRRRMPSLRGGQRGTPS
;
A
#
# COMPACT_ATOMS: atom_id res chain seq x y z
N MET A 1 39.54 111.27 53.31
CA MET A 1 38.53 112.34 53.22
C MET A 1 38.67 113.25 51.99
N SER A 2 39.75 114.04 51.80
CA SER A 2 39.85 114.98 50.64
C SER A 2 39.98 114.31 49.25
N ALA A 3 40.84 113.29 49.12
CA ALA A 3 41.01 112.55 47.86
C ALA A 3 39.77 111.73 47.44
N GLU A 4 38.92 111.39 48.41
CA GLU A 4 37.72 110.58 48.22
C GLU A 4 36.56 111.44 47.70
N TYR A 5 36.41 112.67 48.22
CA TYR A 5 35.49 113.67 47.69
C TYR A 5 35.82 114.09 46.25
N ALA A 6 37.11 114.22 45.91
CA ALA A 6 37.53 114.52 44.53
C ALA A 6 37.21 113.37 43.56
N LYS A 7 37.35 112.10 44.00
CA LYS A 7 36.93 110.92 43.23
C LYS A 7 35.41 110.88 43.07
N LEU A 8 34.66 111.14 44.13
CA LEU A 8 33.19 111.15 44.10
C LEU A 8 32.66 112.24 43.16
N ARG A 9 33.28 113.44 43.17
CA ARG A 9 32.92 114.53 42.26
C ARG A 9 33.26 114.22 40.80
N ARG A 10 34.38 113.54 40.56
CA ARG A 10 34.76 113.08 39.22
C ARG A 10 33.87 111.93 38.73
N MET A 11 33.45 111.03 39.63
CA MET A 11 32.46 110.00 39.33
C MET A 11 31.11 110.62 38.98
N ALA A 12 30.62 111.58 39.77
CA ALA A 12 29.37 112.29 39.46
C ALA A 12 29.42 113.05 38.12
N GLN A 13 30.57 113.67 37.78
CA GLN A 13 30.75 114.31 36.46
C GLN A 13 30.75 113.29 35.32
N LEU A 14 31.39 112.12 35.51
CA LEU A 14 31.39 111.05 34.50
C LEU A 14 30.00 110.41 34.35
N GLU A 15 29.26 110.24 35.44
CA GLU A 15 27.86 109.77 35.42
C GLU A 15 26.99 110.74 34.63
N GLN A 16 27.11 112.05 34.90
CA GLN A 16 26.39 113.09 34.16
C GLN A 16 26.79 113.14 32.68
N ASP A 17 28.07 112.97 32.35
CA ASP A 17 28.54 112.90 30.96
C ASP A 17 28.05 111.64 30.23
N ILE A 18 27.96 110.50 30.94
CA ILE A 18 27.39 109.26 30.39
C ILE A 18 25.89 109.43 30.14
N GLU A 19 25.17 110.01 31.10
CA GLU A 19 23.73 110.28 30.98
C GLU A 19 23.46 111.23 29.82
N ASN A 20 24.22 112.31 29.69
CA ASN A 20 24.14 113.24 28.55
C ASN A 20 24.45 112.57 27.21
N ARG A 21 25.40 111.62 27.16
CA ARG A 21 25.67 110.85 25.93
C ARG A 21 24.57 109.87 25.62
N GLN A 22 23.98 109.24 26.63
CA GLN A 22 22.86 108.33 26.49
C GLN A 22 21.62 109.07 25.99
N THR A 23 21.30 110.24 26.54
CA THR A 23 20.16 111.05 26.07
C THR A 23 20.35 111.48 24.62
N VAL A 24 21.53 112.00 24.25
CA VAL A 24 21.85 112.37 22.86
C VAL A 24 21.81 111.16 21.92
N PHE A 25 22.26 109.98 22.36
CA PHE A 25 22.16 108.75 21.57
C PHE A 25 20.70 108.34 21.36
N ILE A 26 19.88 108.36 22.42
CA ILE A 26 18.45 108.03 22.36
C ILE A 26 17.70 109.01 21.46
N GLU A 27 18.01 110.31 21.54
CA GLU A 27 17.41 111.33 20.67
C GLU A 27 17.77 111.11 19.20
N ARG A 28 19.04 110.79 18.91
CA ARG A 28 19.48 110.44 17.54
C ARG A 28 18.84 109.16 17.05
N ASP A 29 18.77 108.12 17.87
CA ASP A 29 18.15 106.85 17.52
C ASP A 29 16.65 107.03 17.23
N ARG A 30 15.94 107.80 18.06
CA ARG A 30 14.55 108.18 17.79
C ARG A 30 14.40 108.95 16.48
N ALA A 31 15.31 109.89 16.19
CA ALA A 31 15.29 110.63 14.93
C ALA A 31 15.54 109.71 13.72
N TYR A 32 16.46 108.75 13.82
CA TYR A 32 16.70 107.76 12.77
C TYR A 32 15.54 106.78 12.61
N GLN A 33 14.91 106.33 13.70
CA GLN A 33 13.72 105.49 13.65
C GLN A 33 12.54 106.22 13.00
N LEU A 34 12.32 107.50 13.34
CA LEU A 34 11.31 108.32 12.68
C LEU A 34 11.59 108.45 11.18
N ARG A 35 12.84 108.68 10.81
CA ARG A 35 13.23 108.77 9.40
C ARG A 35 13.12 107.44 8.66
N LEU A 36 13.43 106.32 9.32
CA LEU A 36 13.24 104.97 8.78
C LEU A 36 11.75 104.70 8.54
N ASN A 37 10.90 104.98 9.52
CA ASN A 37 9.45 104.82 9.38
C ASN A 37 8.89 105.70 8.24
N GLU A 38 9.39 106.93 8.10
CA GLU A 38 9.02 107.82 7.00
C GLU A 38 9.46 107.26 5.64
N LEU A 39 10.69 106.75 5.54
CA LEU A 39 11.20 106.13 4.32
C LEU A 39 10.47 104.83 3.98
N GLU A 40 10.14 104.00 4.97
CA GLU A 40 9.33 102.79 4.79
C GLU A 40 7.93 103.16 4.29
N ALA A 41 7.30 104.17 4.89
CA ALA A 41 6.02 104.69 4.41
C ALA A 41 6.14 105.16 2.96
N GLN A 42 7.16 105.95 2.61
CA GLN A 42 7.40 106.40 1.22
C GLN A 42 7.64 105.23 0.26
N VAL A 43 8.35 104.19 0.68
CA VAL A 43 8.56 102.99 -0.14
C VAL A 43 7.24 102.23 -0.34
N THR A 44 6.40 102.12 0.69
CA THR A 44 5.08 101.48 0.54
C THR A 44 4.15 102.29 -0.35
N THR A 45 4.13 103.63 -0.24
CA THR A 45 3.32 104.48 -1.13
C THR A 45 3.80 104.37 -2.56
N LEU A 46 5.12 104.42 -2.81
CA LEU A 46 5.68 104.25 -4.16
C LEU A 46 5.42 102.87 -4.73
N LYS A 47 5.49 101.80 -3.91
CA LYS A 47 5.11 100.45 -4.34
C LYS A 47 3.63 100.39 -4.73
N ASN A 48 2.75 100.93 -3.90
CA ASN A 48 1.31 100.95 -4.15
C ASN A 48 0.96 101.81 -5.37
N GLU A 49 1.59 102.96 -5.56
CA GLU A 49 1.44 103.79 -6.76
C GLU A 49 1.95 103.08 -8.02
N LYS A 50 3.07 102.36 -7.91
CA LYS A 50 3.61 101.56 -9.01
C LYS A 50 2.77 100.32 -9.31
N THR A 51 2.02 99.77 -8.37
CA THR A 51 1.12 98.62 -8.61
C THR A 51 -0.33 99.04 -8.86
N LYS A 52 -0.71 100.28 -8.57
CA LYS A 52 -2.07 100.81 -8.79
C LYS A 52 -2.56 100.60 -10.21
N TRP A 53 -1.73 100.85 -11.22
CA TRP A 53 -2.11 100.60 -12.62
C TRP A 53 -2.39 99.12 -12.90
N MET A 54 -1.76 98.18 -12.19
CA MET A 54 -2.05 96.74 -12.30
C MET A 54 -3.30 96.33 -11.53
N ASP A 55 -3.63 97.02 -10.44
CA ASP A 55 -4.81 96.72 -9.63
C ASP A 55 -6.08 97.37 -10.21
N GLU A 56 -5.94 98.49 -10.92
CA GLU A 56 -7.03 99.22 -11.57
C GLU A 56 -7.32 98.75 -13.01
N ASP A 57 -6.36 98.09 -13.69
CA ASP A 57 -6.59 97.56 -15.05
C ASP A 57 -7.58 96.36 -14.98
N PRO A 58 -8.79 96.49 -15.57
CA PRO A 58 -9.79 95.43 -15.54
C PRO A 58 -9.30 94.12 -16.19
N ARG A 59 -8.33 94.18 -17.10
CA ARG A 59 -7.70 92.98 -17.69
C ARG A 59 -6.85 92.23 -16.68
N MET A 60 -6.12 92.94 -15.82
CA MET A 60 -5.30 92.33 -14.77
C MET A 60 -6.14 91.75 -13.63
N VAL A 61 -7.29 92.35 -13.34
CA VAL A 61 -8.26 91.80 -12.39
C VAL A 61 -8.84 90.49 -12.94
N SER A 62 -9.34 90.49 -14.18
CA SER A 62 -9.85 89.28 -14.85
C SER A 62 -8.78 88.18 -14.98
N LEU A 63 -7.53 88.55 -15.26
CA LEU A 63 -6.42 87.60 -15.29
C LEU A 63 -6.16 86.96 -13.92
N ARG A 64 -6.27 87.72 -12.82
CA ARG A 64 -6.14 87.16 -11.46
C ARG A 64 -7.31 86.27 -11.08
N GLU A 65 -8.52 86.63 -11.48
CA GLU A 65 -9.73 85.80 -11.27
C GLU A 65 -9.62 84.47 -12.02
N THR A 66 -9.28 84.50 -13.31
CA THR A 66 -9.06 83.28 -14.12
C THR A 66 -7.90 82.46 -13.58
N HIS A 67 -6.81 83.09 -13.13
CA HIS A 67 -5.70 82.36 -12.50
C HIS A 67 -6.12 81.71 -11.17
N ARG A 68 -6.97 82.39 -10.39
CA ARG A 68 -7.54 81.83 -9.15
C ARG A 68 -8.44 80.64 -9.45
N GLU A 69 -9.31 80.76 -10.44
CA GLU A 69 -10.18 79.67 -10.89
C GLU A 69 -9.37 78.48 -11.40
N ILE A 70 -8.31 78.72 -12.19
CA ILE A 70 -7.37 77.67 -12.63
C ILE A 70 -6.72 77.00 -11.42
N ASN A 71 -6.25 77.77 -10.43
CA ASN A 71 -5.63 77.20 -9.24
C ASN A 71 -6.64 76.36 -8.41
N ASP A 72 -7.88 76.83 -8.28
CA ASP A 72 -8.95 76.09 -7.59
C ASP A 72 -9.25 74.76 -8.33
N GLN A 73 -9.32 74.79 -9.66
CA GLN A 73 -9.48 73.58 -10.48
C GLN A 73 -8.27 72.64 -10.34
N VAL A 74 -7.05 73.18 -10.32
CA VAL A 74 -5.82 72.41 -10.11
C VAL A 74 -5.84 71.73 -8.74
N ASP A 75 -6.29 72.40 -7.69
CA ASP A 75 -6.36 71.81 -6.36
C ASP A 75 -7.46 70.75 -6.25
N VAL A 76 -8.58 70.90 -6.95
CA VAL A 76 -9.59 69.84 -7.11
C VAL A 76 -9.00 68.63 -7.84
N ILE A 77 -8.24 68.84 -8.92
CA ILE A 77 -7.59 67.76 -9.66
C ILE A 77 -6.55 67.06 -8.78
N LYS A 78 -5.69 67.80 -8.06
CA LYS A 78 -4.74 67.22 -7.11
C LYS A 78 -5.44 66.39 -6.03
N GLY A 79 -6.53 66.89 -5.46
CA GLY A 79 -7.32 66.15 -4.48
C GLY A 79 -7.94 64.87 -5.03
N ARG A 80 -8.43 64.89 -6.28
CA ARG A 80 -8.92 63.69 -6.98
C ARG A 80 -7.79 62.70 -7.26
N SER A 81 -6.64 63.18 -7.72
CA SER A 81 -5.45 62.34 -7.98
C SER A 81 -4.90 61.70 -6.71
N ALA A 82 -4.84 62.44 -5.59
CA ALA A 82 -4.41 61.91 -4.30
C ALA A 82 -5.34 60.79 -3.82
N LYS A 83 -6.67 60.98 -3.91
CA LYS A 83 -7.65 59.94 -3.58
C LYS A 83 -7.57 58.72 -4.50
N LEU A 84 -7.32 58.94 -5.80
CA LEU A 84 -7.16 57.84 -6.75
C LEU A 84 -5.93 57.00 -6.40
N LEU A 85 -4.81 57.64 -6.07
CA LEU A 85 -3.59 56.95 -5.63
C LEU A 85 -3.82 56.17 -4.33
N GLU A 86 -4.45 56.78 -3.33
CA GLU A 86 -4.77 56.10 -2.06
C GLU A 86 -5.67 54.87 -2.29
N ASN A 87 -6.66 54.98 -3.17
CA ASN A 87 -7.52 53.84 -3.53
C ASN A 87 -6.74 52.74 -4.26
N GLN A 88 -5.87 53.11 -5.21
CA GLN A 88 -5.00 52.16 -5.92
C GLN A 88 -4.05 51.45 -4.96
N GLU A 89 -3.45 52.17 -4.00
CA GLU A 89 -2.62 51.58 -2.96
C GLU A 89 -3.41 50.61 -2.08
N SER A 90 -4.62 50.98 -1.67
CA SER A 90 -5.53 50.13 -0.90
C SER A 90 -5.90 48.84 -1.65
N ASP A 91 -6.18 48.95 -2.94
CA ASP A 91 -6.51 47.80 -3.79
C ASP A 91 -5.30 46.89 -4.03
N LEU A 92 -4.11 47.47 -4.24
CA LEU A 92 -2.86 46.71 -4.32
C LEU A 92 -2.59 45.96 -3.03
N ILE A 93 -2.72 46.61 -1.86
CA ILE A 93 -2.54 45.97 -0.56
C ILE A 93 -3.54 44.82 -0.38
N ARG A 94 -4.79 45.01 -0.81
CA ARG A 94 -5.83 43.97 -0.74
C ARG A 94 -5.51 42.78 -1.64
N ALA A 95 -5.08 43.03 -2.87
CA ALA A 95 -4.66 41.99 -3.82
C ALA A 95 -3.44 41.22 -3.29
N PHE A 96 -2.45 41.90 -2.72
CA PHE A 96 -1.30 41.26 -2.08
C PHE A 96 -1.71 40.41 -0.87
N ARG A 97 -2.63 40.90 -0.02
CA ARG A 97 -3.15 40.12 1.11
C ARG A 97 -3.92 38.89 0.67
N ALA A 98 -4.76 39.01 -0.35
CA ALA A 98 -5.48 37.86 -0.92
C ALA A 98 -4.50 36.81 -1.46
N ARG A 99 -3.53 37.23 -2.27
CA ARG A 99 -2.52 36.32 -2.81
C ARG A 99 -1.65 35.66 -1.73
N LEU A 100 -1.32 36.38 -0.65
CA LEU A 100 -0.61 35.79 0.50
C LEU A 100 -1.47 34.74 1.22
N ALA A 101 -2.76 34.98 1.37
CA ALA A 101 -3.68 34.00 1.95
C ALA A 101 -3.80 32.75 1.06
N ASP A 102 -3.92 32.93 -0.26
CA ASP A 102 -3.96 31.81 -1.21
C ASP A 102 -2.69 30.96 -1.12
N VAL A 103 -1.51 31.60 -1.11
CA VAL A 103 -0.21 30.92 -0.98
C VAL A 103 -0.09 30.21 0.37
N GLN A 104 -0.57 30.81 1.47
CA GLN A 104 -0.59 30.17 2.78
C GLN A 104 -1.49 28.93 2.78
N GLU A 105 -2.67 29.01 2.16
CA GLU A 105 -3.59 27.89 2.06
C GLU A 105 -3.02 26.76 1.17
N GLU A 106 -2.36 27.09 0.06
CA GLU A 106 -1.62 26.11 -0.75
C GLU A 106 -0.52 25.40 0.06
N LEU A 107 0.24 26.14 0.86
CA LEU A 107 1.32 25.60 1.69
C LEU A 107 0.77 24.68 2.80
N GLU A 108 -0.35 25.06 3.42
CA GLU A 108 -1.07 24.22 4.39
C GLU A 108 -1.63 22.94 3.75
N ARG A 109 -2.21 23.02 2.54
CA ARG A 109 -2.67 21.86 1.77
C ARG A 109 -1.51 20.93 1.40
N GLU A 110 -0.39 21.47 0.91
CA GLU A 110 0.79 20.66 0.62
C GLU A 110 1.34 19.96 1.86
N ARG A 111 1.32 20.64 3.01
CA ARG A 111 1.73 20.04 4.28
C ARG A 111 0.79 18.91 4.68
N HIS A 112 -0.52 19.11 4.60
CA HIS A 112 -1.51 18.08 4.89
C HIS A 112 -1.34 16.86 3.96
N ASN A 113 -1.14 17.08 2.66
CA ASN A 113 -0.92 16.00 1.70
C ASN A 113 0.35 15.18 2.00
N LYS A 114 1.45 15.83 2.42
CA LYS A 114 2.68 15.15 2.83
C LYS A 114 2.49 14.33 4.11
N ASP A 115 1.77 14.89 5.08
CA ASP A 115 1.45 14.21 6.33
C ASP A 115 0.51 13.01 6.09
N ASP A 116 -0.45 13.14 5.16
CA ASP A 116 -1.35 12.04 4.75
C ASP A 116 -0.58 10.88 4.10
N GLY A 117 0.35 11.18 3.19
CA GLY A 117 1.21 10.16 2.60
C GLY A 117 2.01 9.41 3.67
N THR A 118 2.61 10.14 4.60
CA THR A 118 3.37 9.56 5.72
C THR A 118 2.48 8.70 6.62
N ASN A 119 1.27 9.18 6.93
CA ASN A 119 0.28 8.45 7.72
C ASN A 119 -0.19 7.18 7.02
N ALA A 120 -0.41 7.21 5.71
CA ALA A 120 -0.78 6.03 4.92
C ALA A 120 0.31 4.96 4.97
N TRP A 121 1.58 5.35 4.85
CA TRP A 121 2.71 4.42 4.99
C TRP A 121 2.81 3.84 6.40
N ILE A 122 2.59 4.65 7.44
CA ILE A 122 2.57 4.19 8.83
C ILE A 122 1.42 3.18 9.04
N GLN A 123 0.23 3.45 8.51
CA GLN A 123 -0.91 2.54 8.61
C GLN A 123 -0.66 1.22 7.87
N LYS A 124 -0.11 1.28 6.65
CA LYS A 124 0.27 0.09 5.89
C LYS A 124 1.33 -0.74 6.63
N GLY A 125 2.31 -0.08 7.23
CA GLY A 125 3.32 -0.73 8.09
C GLY A 125 2.69 -1.44 9.29
N ARG A 126 1.72 -0.82 9.96
CA ARG A 126 0.96 -1.43 11.07
C ARG A 126 0.12 -2.62 10.62
N GLN A 127 -0.54 -2.53 9.47
CA GLN A 127 -1.32 -3.64 8.90
C GLN A 127 -0.43 -4.84 8.59
N LEU A 128 0.69 -4.62 7.88
CA LEU A 128 1.65 -5.68 7.56
C LEU A 128 2.25 -6.31 8.81
N ALA A 129 2.56 -5.51 9.83
CA ALA A 129 3.04 -6.04 11.11
C ALA A 129 2.00 -6.93 11.81
N ALA A 130 0.73 -6.53 11.79
CA ALA A 130 -0.36 -7.31 12.36
C ALA A 130 -0.62 -8.62 11.58
N GLU A 131 -0.54 -8.57 10.25
CA GLU A 131 -0.65 -9.76 9.40
C GLU A 131 0.50 -10.73 9.64
N LEU A 132 1.74 -10.21 9.72
CA LEU A 132 2.93 -11.00 10.02
C LEU A 132 2.80 -11.71 11.36
N GLU A 133 2.31 -11.02 12.39
CA GLU A 133 2.12 -11.62 13.72
C GLU A 133 1.04 -12.71 13.71
N ARG A 134 -0.07 -12.52 12.99
CA ARG A 134 -1.09 -13.56 12.79
C ARG A 134 -0.49 -14.80 12.10
N MET A 135 0.31 -14.58 11.06
CA MET A 135 0.95 -15.67 10.32
C MET A 135 1.97 -16.42 11.16
N LYS A 136 2.71 -15.74 12.04
CA LYS A 136 3.60 -16.38 13.02
C LYS A 136 2.83 -17.26 13.99
N VAL A 137 1.75 -16.76 14.59
CA VAL A 137 0.92 -17.54 15.53
C VAL A 137 0.36 -18.80 14.84
N ASP A 138 -0.09 -18.68 13.59
CA ASP A 138 -0.58 -19.82 12.82
C ASP A 138 0.53 -20.81 12.45
N ALA A 139 1.73 -20.34 12.13
CA ALA A 139 2.90 -21.18 11.90
C ALA A 139 3.28 -21.95 13.17
N ASP A 140 3.38 -21.28 14.31
CA ASP A 140 3.68 -21.90 15.61
C ASP A 140 2.64 -22.97 15.98
N LYS A 141 1.36 -22.71 15.71
CA LYS A 141 0.28 -23.68 15.93
C LYS A 141 0.44 -24.91 15.04
N LYS A 142 0.76 -24.72 13.77
CA LYS A 142 1.01 -25.82 12.82
C LYS A 142 2.24 -26.63 13.22
N ASP A 143 3.30 -25.97 13.69
CA ASP A 143 4.52 -26.65 14.13
C ASP A 143 4.28 -27.51 15.37
N ARG A 144 3.50 -27.02 16.35
CA ARG A 144 3.10 -27.84 17.52
C ARG A 144 2.29 -29.07 17.12
N LEU A 145 1.36 -28.92 16.17
CA LEU A 145 0.57 -30.04 15.65
C LEU A 145 1.47 -31.03 14.89
N ASN A 146 2.38 -30.53 14.05
CA ASN A 146 3.31 -31.35 13.31
C ASN A 146 4.25 -32.13 14.24
N GLN A 147 4.77 -31.50 15.29
CA GLN A 147 5.56 -32.19 16.33
C GLN A 147 4.75 -33.31 17.02
N THR A 148 3.47 -33.08 17.29
CA THR A 148 2.59 -34.08 17.90
C THR A 148 2.38 -35.27 16.95
N LEU A 149 2.08 -34.99 15.68
CA LEU A 149 1.89 -36.00 14.64
C LEU A 149 3.18 -36.78 14.34
N LYS A 150 4.35 -36.14 14.43
CA LYS A 150 5.65 -36.82 14.30
C LYS A 150 5.85 -37.84 15.42
N LYS A 151 5.62 -37.44 16.68
CA LYS A 151 5.70 -38.36 17.83
C LYS A 151 4.72 -39.52 17.71
N GLU A 152 3.49 -39.27 17.24
CA GLU A 152 2.50 -40.33 17.05
C GLU A 152 2.87 -41.28 15.90
N ASN A 153 3.39 -40.76 14.79
CA ASN A 153 3.92 -41.59 13.70
C ASN A 153 5.09 -42.45 14.16
N GLU A 154 6.02 -41.90 14.93
CA GLU A 154 7.13 -42.66 15.52
C GLU A 154 6.61 -43.75 16.44
N ARG A 155 5.63 -43.45 17.30
CA ARG A 155 4.98 -44.45 18.16
C ARG A 155 4.33 -45.57 17.36
N LEU A 156 3.57 -45.24 16.31
CA LEU A 156 2.90 -46.22 15.46
C LEU A 156 3.89 -47.07 14.66
N ARG A 157 5.01 -46.48 14.21
CA ARG A 157 6.10 -47.23 13.57
C ARG A 157 6.70 -48.25 14.51
N MET A 158 7.03 -47.86 15.75
CA MET A 158 7.54 -48.81 16.75
C MET A 158 6.53 -49.91 17.06
N GLU A 159 5.23 -49.58 17.15
CA GLU A 159 4.17 -50.57 17.38
C GLU A 159 4.03 -51.54 16.18
N ALA A 160 4.16 -51.05 14.95
CA ALA A 160 4.15 -51.88 13.75
C ALA A 160 5.37 -52.80 13.69
N GLU A 161 6.57 -52.28 13.94
CA GLU A 161 7.82 -53.05 13.99
C GLU A 161 7.76 -54.16 15.05
N PHE A 162 7.22 -53.86 16.24
CA PHE A 162 7.00 -54.85 17.29
C PHE A 162 6.04 -55.96 16.85
N ASN A 163 4.90 -55.59 16.26
CA ASN A 163 3.91 -56.55 15.78
C ASN A 163 4.45 -57.43 14.64
N ASP A 164 5.27 -56.88 13.76
CA ASP A 164 5.90 -57.64 12.68
C ASP A 164 6.93 -58.63 13.24
N GLY A 165 7.70 -58.24 14.27
CA GLY A 165 8.57 -59.16 15.02
C GLY A 165 7.81 -60.31 15.70
N ASP A 166 6.68 -60.02 16.34
CA ASP A 166 5.81 -61.03 16.96
C ASP A 166 5.21 -61.99 15.92
N ARG A 167 4.75 -61.46 14.78
CA ARG A 167 4.24 -62.27 13.66
C ARG A 167 5.30 -63.20 13.11
N GLU A 168 6.53 -62.70 12.92
CA GLU A 168 7.65 -63.53 12.49
C GLU A 168 7.98 -64.63 13.50
N TYR A 169 7.95 -64.31 14.80
CA TYR A 169 8.18 -65.28 15.86
C TYR A 169 7.11 -66.39 15.84
N ILE A 170 5.83 -66.03 15.80
CA ILE A 170 4.72 -66.99 15.73
C ILE A 170 4.80 -67.82 14.45
N ALA A 171 5.12 -67.21 13.32
CA ALA A 171 5.31 -67.93 12.05
C ALA A 171 6.43 -68.98 12.15
N LYS A 172 7.57 -68.63 12.76
CA LYS A 172 8.68 -69.56 13.02
C LYS A 172 8.25 -70.70 13.94
N GLN A 173 7.49 -70.42 15.00
CA GLN A 173 6.99 -71.47 15.90
C GLN A 173 5.98 -72.39 15.22
N LEU A 174 5.01 -71.84 14.48
CA LEU A 174 4.06 -72.63 13.69
C LEU A 174 4.75 -73.53 12.68
N LEU A 175 5.81 -73.05 12.03
CA LEU A 175 6.62 -73.87 11.13
C LEU A 175 7.29 -75.03 11.87
N ARG A 176 7.90 -74.80 13.03
CA ARG A 176 8.50 -75.85 13.87
C ARG A 176 7.47 -76.91 14.26
N GLU A 177 6.31 -76.50 14.77
CA GLU A 177 5.23 -77.41 15.15
C GLU A 177 4.68 -78.17 13.94
N ARG A 178 4.59 -77.52 12.77
CA ARG A 178 4.19 -78.18 11.53
C ARG A 178 5.20 -79.24 11.09
N HIS A 179 6.49 -78.97 11.21
CA HIS A 179 7.55 -79.95 10.93
C HIS A 179 7.50 -81.11 11.93
N ALA A 180 7.38 -80.84 13.23
CA ALA A 180 7.23 -81.85 14.27
C ALA A 180 6.01 -82.74 14.04
N ASN A 181 4.84 -82.16 13.75
CA ASN A 181 3.63 -82.89 13.40
C ASN A 181 3.80 -83.75 12.15
N LYS A 182 4.48 -83.23 11.12
CA LYS A 182 4.79 -84.03 9.92
C LYS A 182 5.66 -85.25 10.27
N HIS A 183 6.67 -85.08 11.12
CA HIS A 183 7.50 -86.17 11.60
C HIS A 183 6.71 -87.19 12.43
N LEU A 184 5.86 -86.73 13.36
CA LEU A 184 4.98 -87.60 14.14
C LEU A 184 4.00 -88.38 13.26
N MET A 185 3.41 -87.73 12.26
CA MET A 185 2.52 -88.40 11.30
C MET A 185 3.26 -89.44 10.45
N GLN A 186 4.52 -89.18 10.09
CA GLN A 186 5.37 -90.17 9.42
C GLN A 186 5.70 -91.34 10.35
N ALA A 187 6.08 -91.07 11.60
CA ALA A 187 6.35 -92.10 12.60
C ALA A 187 5.11 -92.96 12.88
N LYS A 188 3.94 -92.34 13.04
CA LYS A 188 2.65 -93.04 13.22
C LYS A 188 2.32 -93.91 12.00
N ARG A 189 2.57 -93.43 10.79
CA ARG A 189 2.39 -94.24 9.57
C ARG A 189 3.35 -95.42 9.50
N GLN A 190 4.60 -95.24 9.93
CA GLN A 190 5.58 -96.33 10.00
C GLN A 190 5.16 -97.38 11.04
N GLU A 191 4.75 -96.94 12.22
CA GLU A 191 4.25 -97.83 13.28
C GLU A 191 2.97 -98.56 12.85
N GLN A 192 2.04 -97.88 12.16
CA GLN A 192 0.87 -98.53 11.58
C GLN A 192 1.26 -99.57 10.52
N ALA A 193 2.22 -99.28 9.65
CA ALA A 193 2.73 -100.26 8.69
C ALA A 193 3.41 -101.45 9.39
N ASP A 194 4.12 -101.21 10.48
CA ASP A 194 4.75 -102.26 11.30
C ASP A 194 3.70 -103.12 12.03
N VAL A 195 2.61 -102.51 12.53
CA VAL A 195 1.46 -103.23 13.11
C VAL A 195 0.72 -104.05 12.05
N ASP A 196 0.51 -103.50 10.85
CA ASP A 196 -0.10 -104.22 9.73
C ASP A 196 0.76 -105.42 9.29
N LEU A 197 2.09 -105.26 9.25
CA LEU A 197 3.04 -106.36 9.04
C LEU A 197 2.97 -107.42 10.15
N ARG A 198 2.83 -107.00 11.42
CA ARG A 198 2.63 -107.92 12.56
C ARG A 198 1.29 -108.65 12.48
N HIS A 199 0.21 -107.98 12.07
CA HIS A 199 -1.10 -108.59 11.80
C HIS A 199 -1.08 -109.53 10.58
N GLN A 200 -0.15 -109.35 9.65
CA GLN A 200 0.08 -110.31 8.56
C GLN A 200 0.91 -111.54 8.99
N HIS A 201 1.67 -111.48 10.08
CA HIS A 201 2.53 -112.59 10.54
C HIS A 201 1.96 -113.41 11.71
N LEU A 202 0.98 -112.87 12.45
CA LEU A 202 0.18 -113.62 13.40
C LEU A 202 -1.22 -113.77 12.82
N GLY A 203 -1.57 -115.00 12.45
CA GLY A 203 -2.81 -115.35 11.75
C GLY A 203 -4.04 -114.60 12.26
N ARG A 204 -4.81 -114.09 11.29
CA ARG A 204 -6.13 -113.48 11.41
C ARG A 204 -7.01 -114.21 12.43
N ILE A 205 -7.16 -113.64 13.62
CA ILE A 205 -8.25 -113.99 14.54
C ILE A 205 -9.49 -113.21 14.07
N PRO A 206 -10.66 -113.85 13.93
CA PRO A 206 -11.88 -113.19 13.45
C PRO A 206 -12.34 -112.04 14.34
N ASP A 207 -13.02 -111.07 13.71
CA ASP A 207 -13.78 -109.98 14.32
C ASP A 207 -14.47 -110.41 15.62
N VAL A 208 -14.00 -109.85 16.74
CA VAL A 208 -14.84 -109.67 17.92
C VAL A 208 -15.41 -108.27 17.79
N VAL A 209 -16.69 -108.21 17.45
CA VAL A 209 -17.55 -107.06 17.71
C VAL A 209 -17.47 -106.79 19.21
N LEU A 210 -16.65 -105.81 19.59
CA LEU A 210 -16.75 -105.17 20.90
C LEU A 210 -17.57 -103.91 20.70
N GLU A 211 -18.78 -103.93 21.27
CA GLU A 211 -19.51 -102.74 21.66
C GLU A 211 -18.56 -101.81 22.42
N GLU A 212 -18.18 -100.71 21.79
CA GLU A 212 -17.76 -99.48 22.48
C GLU A 212 -18.89 -98.45 22.33
N ASP A 213 -20.04 -98.79 22.92
CA ASP A 213 -20.86 -97.75 23.53
C ASP A 213 -20.15 -97.34 24.83
N GLU A 214 -20.15 -96.04 25.12
CA GLU A 214 -19.70 -95.41 26.39
C GLU A 214 -18.35 -94.67 26.45
N VAL A 215 -17.87 -93.97 25.42
CA VAL A 215 -17.03 -92.75 25.67
C VAL A 215 -17.24 -91.66 24.62
N ASN A 216 -18.41 -91.03 24.59
CA ASN A 216 -18.54 -89.71 23.96
C ASN A 216 -19.74 -88.88 24.46
N LYS A 217 -19.97 -88.89 25.78
CA LYS A 217 -20.86 -87.94 26.48
C LYS A 217 -20.07 -86.91 27.31
N GLN A 218 -18.92 -86.47 26.82
CA GLN A 218 -18.06 -85.50 27.52
C GLN A 218 -17.54 -84.36 26.64
N VAL A 219 -18.29 -83.98 25.59
CA VAL A 219 -18.03 -82.74 24.83
C VAL A 219 -19.20 -81.73 24.86
N ASP A 220 -20.39 -82.12 25.30
CA ASP A 220 -21.53 -81.19 25.41
C ASP A 220 -21.71 -80.54 26.79
N ASN A 221 -20.83 -80.82 27.76
CA ASN A 221 -20.89 -80.26 29.12
C ASN A 221 -20.04 -79.00 29.36
N ILE A 222 -19.62 -78.29 28.31
CA ILE A 222 -19.11 -76.90 28.41
C ILE A 222 -20.21 -75.88 28.05
N ALA A 223 -21.43 -76.32 27.75
CA ALA A 223 -22.48 -75.43 27.23
C ALA A 223 -23.44 -74.81 28.28
N THR A 224 -23.33 -75.10 29.58
CA THR A 224 -24.35 -74.66 30.56
C THR A 224 -23.80 -74.17 31.89
N GLY A 225 -22.72 -73.38 31.86
CA GLY A 225 -22.18 -72.70 33.04
C GLY A 225 -21.87 -71.24 32.78
N LYS A 226 -22.80 -70.34 33.15
CA LYS A 226 -22.74 -68.86 33.16
C LYS A 226 -23.40 -68.15 31.97
N LEU A 227 -24.72 -68.28 31.87
CA LEU A 227 -25.54 -67.26 31.20
C LEU A 227 -26.57 -66.71 32.18
N GLN A 228 -26.19 -65.74 33.01
CA GLN A 228 -27.13 -64.70 33.51
C GLN A 228 -26.46 -63.33 33.78
N VAL A 229 -25.26 -63.05 33.25
CA VAL A 229 -24.67 -61.68 33.25
C VAL A 229 -24.02 -61.28 31.90
N GLU A 230 -23.80 -62.23 30.98
CA GLU A 230 -23.08 -62.02 29.70
C GLU A 230 -23.80 -61.20 28.60
N PRO A 231 -25.13 -61.26 28.38
CA PRO A 231 -25.73 -60.50 27.26
C PRO A 231 -25.63 -58.99 27.47
N ALA A 232 -25.69 -58.53 28.72
CA ALA A 232 -25.55 -57.12 29.06
C ALA A 232 -24.12 -56.61 28.80
N ASN A 233 -23.09 -57.43 29.03
CA ASN A 233 -21.70 -57.05 28.79
C ASN A 233 -21.33 -57.13 27.30
N SER A 234 -21.86 -58.13 26.58
CA SER A 234 -21.74 -58.21 25.12
C SER A 234 -22.42 -57.02 24.43
N LEU A 235 -23.64 -56.67 24.84
CA LEU A 235 -24.35 -55.49 24.33
C LEU A 235 -23.63 -54.19 24.68
N LYS A 236 -23.09 -54.05 25.90
CA LYS A 236 -22.27 -52.88 26.27
C LYS A 236 -21.02 -52.74 25.42
N ARG A 237 -20.35 -53.85 25.08
CA ARG A 237 -19.18 -53.87 24.18
C ARG A 237 -19.58 -53.53 22.74
N ALA A 238 -20.68 -54.08 22.24
CA ALA A 238 -21.24 -53.76 20.92
C ALA A 238 -21.62 -52.27 20.82
N VAL A 239 -22.28 -51.72 21.84
CA VAL A 239 -22.62 -50.28 21.91
C VAL A 239 -21.35 -49.41 21.97
N HIS A 240 -20.32 -49.81 22.72
CA HIS A 240 -19.05 -49.06 22.72
C HIS A 240 -18.34 -49.12 21.37
N ARG A 241 -18.35 -50.27 20.70
CA ARG A 241 -17.79 -50.41 19.35
C ARG A 241 -18.56 -49.55 18.34
N LEU A 242 -19.89 -49.56 18.38
CA LEU A 242 -20.73 -48.73 17.51
C LEU A 242 -20.55 -47.24 17.80
N LYS A 243 -20.43 -46.83 19.06
CA LYS A 243 -20.10 -45.43 19.42
C LYS A 243 -18.73 -45.02 18.87
N ARG A 244 -17.71 -45.88 18.98
CA ARG A 244 -16.38 -45.61 18.39
C ARG A 244 -16.43 -45.47 16.87
N LEU A 245 -17.16 -46.36 16.19
CA LEU A 245 -17.35 -46.28 14.73
C LEU A 245 -18.11 -45.00 14.36
N LEU A 246 -19.16 -44.65 15.09
CA LEU A 246 -19.92 -43.42 14.87
C LEU A 246 -19.05 -42.17 15.09
N ASP A 247 -18.18 -42.17 16.10
CA ASP A 247 -17.25 -41.08 16.37
C ASP A 247 -16.15 -41.00 15.30
N GLN A 248 -15.69 -42.14 14.76
CA GLN A 248 -14.77 -42.19 13.62
C GLN A 248 -15.42 -41.62 12.35
N GLU A 249 -16.65 -42.04 12.03
CA GLU A 249 -17.42 -41.51 10.90
C GLU A 249 -17.68 -40.00 11.04
N ARG A 250 -18.03 -39.54 12.25
CA ARG A 250 -18.19 -38.10 12.53
C ARG A 250 -16.91 -37.31 12.29
N ARG A 251 -15.75 -37.87 12.65
CA ARG A 251 -14.45 -37.24 12.40
C ARG A 251 -14.11 -37.25 10.90
N ALA A 252 -14.31 -38.37 10.22
CA ALA A 252 -14.10 -38.48 8.77
C ALA A 252 -14.95 -37.46 7.99
N VAL A 253 -16.24 -37.36 8.32
CA VAL A 253 -17.14 -36.37 7.70
C VAL A 253 -16.71 -34.93 8.02
N GLN A 254 -16.21 -34.66 9.22
CA GLN A 254 -15.68 -33.34 9.57
C GLN A 254 -14.40 -33.00 8.79
N GLU A 255 -13.52 -33.98 8.59
CA GLU A 255 -12.30 -33.85 7.80
C GLU A 255 -12.61 -33.61 6.33
N GLU A 256 -13.51 -34.41 5.73
CA GLU A 256 -13.97 -34.18 4.35
C GLU A 256 -14.59 -32.80 4.20
N ARG A 257 -15.49 -32.38 5.10
CA ARG A 257 -16.07 -31.04 5.08
C ARG A 257 -15.00 -29.94 5.17
N ARG A 258 -13.93 -30.16 5.94
CA ARG A 258 -12.80 -29.23 6.03
C ARG A 258 -12.01 -29.19 4.73
N LEU A 259 -11.75 -30.34 4.10
CA LEU A 259 -11.07 -30.44 2.81
C LEU A 259 -11.88 -29.76 1.70
N TYR A 260 -13.18 -30.04 1.61
CA TYR A 260 -14.09 -29.40 0.66
C TYR A 260 -14.12 -27.88 0.83
N ARG A 261 -14.18 -27.37 2.07
CA ARG A 261 -14.08 -25.92 2.34
C ARG A 261 -12.73 -25.34 1.92
N GLY A 262 -11.64 -26.09 2.11
CA GLY A 262 -10.30 -25.70 1.67
C GLY A 262 -10.21 -25.58 0.16
N ILE A 263 -10.70 -26.58 -0.57
CA ILE A 263 -10.76 -26.57 -2.04
C ILE A 263 -11.63 -25.41 -2.52
N LEU A 264 -12.80 -25.19 -1.90
CA LEU A 264 -13.70 -24.10 -2.28
C LEU A 264 -13.07 -22.72 -2.04
N ALA A 265 -12.29 -22.55 -0.96
CA ALA A 265 -11.53 -21.33 -0.70
C ALA A 265 -10.41 -21.11 -1.73
N GLN A 266 -9.68 -22.16 -2.11
CA GLN A 266 -8.66 -22.10 -3.16
C GLN A 266 -9.27 -21.78 -4.53
N SER A 267 -10.41 -22.40 -4.86
CA SER A 267 -11.19 -22.07 -6.06
C SER A 267 -11.64 -20.61 -6.07
N CYS A 268 -12.10 -20.07 -4.94
CA CYS A 268 -12.43 -18.64 -4.82
C CYS A 268 -11.21 -17.72 -4.96
N GLN A 269 -10.03 -18.12 -4.47
CA GLN A 269 -8.80 -17.36 -4.64
C GLN A 269 -8.36 -17.35 -6.11
N LEU A 270 -8.34 -18.51 -6.77
CA LEU A 270 -8.00 -18.63 -8.18
C LEU A 270 -8.99 -17.85 -9.06
N GLN A 271 -10.27 -17.88 -8.70
CA GLN A 271 -11.30 -17.09 -9.36
C GLN A 271 -11.04 -15.59 -9.25
N ARG A 272 -10.71 -15.09 -8.05
CA ARG A 272 -10.36 -13.67 -7.86
C ARG A 272 -9.11 -13.30 -8.65
N PHE A 273 -8.11 -14.18 -8.64
CA PHE A 273 -6.88 -13.98 -9.39
C PHE A 273 -7.15 -13.86 -10.90
N LEU A 274 -7.93 -14.78 -11.47
CA LEU A 274 -8.28 -14.72 -12.90
C LEU A 274 -9.15 -13.52 -13.26
N ARG A 275 -10.07 -13.10 -12.39
CA ARG A 275 -10.84 -11.87 -12.60
C ARG A 275 -9.96 -10.63 -12.60
N ASN A 276 -9.01 -10.56 -11.68
CA ASN A 276 -8.06 -9.45 -11.64
C ASN A 276 -7.19 -9.45 -12.90
N ALA A 277 -6.62 -10.59 -13.29
CA ALA A 277 -5.83 -10.70 -14.51
C ALA A 277 -6.63 -10.33 -15.77
N LEU A 278 -7.91 -10.71 -15.84
CA LEU A 278 -8.79 -10.35 -16.94
C LEU A 278 -9.11 -8.84 -16.95
N ASN A 279 -9.33 -8.24 -15.79
CA ASN A 279 -9.49 -6.78 -15.68
C ASN A 279 -8.22 -6.04 -16.07
N ASP A 280 -7.04 -6.52 -15.66
CA ASP A 280 -5.75 -5.91 -15.99
C ASP A 280 -5.50 -5.95 -17.51
N VAL A 281 -5.87 -7.04 -18.19
CA VAL A 281 -5.82 -7.15 -19.66
C VAL A 281 -6.85 -6.23 -20.32
N HIS A 282 -8.07 -6.11 -19.78
CA HIS A 282 -9.04 -5.15 -20.29
C HIS A 282 -8.54 -3.71 -20.20
N THR A 283 -7.99 -3.31 -19.05
CA THR A 283 -7.40 -1.97 -18.90
C THR A 283 -6.25 -1.75 -19.87
N ALA A 284 -5.40 -2.77 -20.09
CA ALA A 284 -4.32 -2.67 -21.08
C ALA A 284 -4.84 -2.54 -22.53
N ILE A 285 -5.97 -3.18 -22.86
CA ILE A 285 -6.63 -3.03 -24.17
C ILE A 285 -7.23 -1.63 -24.32
N GLU A 286 -7.86 -1.09 -23.27
CA GLU A 286 -8.42 0.26 -23.26
C GLU A 286 -7.31 1.31 -23.42
N ASP A 287 -6.25 1.23 -22.62
CA ASP A 287 -5.08 2.10 -22.72
C ASP A 287 -4.42 2.05 -24.12
N GLN A 288 -4.33 0.85 -24.71
CA GLN A 288 -3.79 0.68 -26.07
C GLN A 288 -4.71 1.25 -27.14
N ARG A 289 -6.02 1.19 -26.96
CA ARG A 289 -6.99 1.81 -27.89
C ARG A 289 -6.92 3.33 -27.82
N GLU A 290 -6.83 3.89 -26.63
CA GLU A 290 -6.66 5.35 -26.44
C GLU A 290 -5.33 5.83 -27.06
N ALA A 291 -4.24 5.09 -26.87
CA ALA A 291 -2.95 5.41 -27.48
C ALA A 291 -2.98 5.36 -29.02
N LEU A 292 -3.76 4.45 -29.60
CA LEU A 292 -3.98 4.36 -31.05
C LEU A 292 -4.85 5.51 -31.60
N GLU A 293 -5.76 6.07 -30.80
CA GLU A 293 -6.56 7.25 -31.18
C GLU A 293 -5.76 8.57 -31.08
N GLU A 294 -4.70 8.63 -30.27
CA GLU A 294 -3.89 9.85 -30.07
C GLU A 294 -2.80 10.05 -31.15
N TYR A 295 -2.42 9.00 -31.89
CA TYR A 295 -1.33 9.01 -32.90
C TYR A 295 -1.82 8.68 -34.32
N ASP A 296 -2.52 9.62 -34.96
CA ASP A 296 -3.08 9.43 -36.32
C ASP A 296 -2.07 9.70 -37.48
N ASP A 297 -0.84 10.19 -37.21
CA ASP A 297 0.07 10.69 -38.26
C ASP A 297 1.36 9.85 -38.53
N ASP A 298 1.75 8.90 -37.67
CA ASP A 298 3.00 8.13 -37.83
C ASP A 298 2.77 6.66 -38.27
N VAL A 299 2.86 6.44 -39.58
CA VAL A 299 2.57 5.16 -40.29
C VAL A 299 3.40 3.95 -39.82
N HIS A 300 4.53 4.16 -39.11
CA HIS A 300 5.40 3.06 -38.65
C HIS A 300 5.18 2.62 -37.19
N GLY A 301 4.56 3.43 -36.33
CA GLY A 301 4.19 3.01 -34.96
C GLY A 301 2.91 2.17 -34.93
N ILE A 302 1.99 2.49 -35.83
CA ILE A 302 0.65 1.90 -35.89
C ILE A 302 0.66 0.37 -36.13
N GLU A 303 1.65 -0.18 -36.84
CA GLU A 303 1.74 -1.64 -37.04
C GLU A 303 2.21 -2.40 -35.80
N GLU A 304 3.11 -1.83 -35.01
CA GLU A 304 3.59 -2.44 -33.77
C GLU A 304 2.50 -2.37 -32.69
N ASP A 305 1.78 -1.25 -32.61
CA ASP A 305 0.68 -1.04 -31.67
C ASP A 305 -0.55 -1.90 -32.03
N LYS A 306 -0.85 -2.09 -33.32
CA LYS A 306 -1.88 -3.05 -33.77
C LYS A 306 -1.54 -4.49 -33.40
N LYS A 307 -0.30 -4.92 -33.58
CA LYS A 307 0.15 -6.26 -33.16
C LYS A 307 0.10 -6.43 -31.65
N ALA A 308 0.40 -5.38 -30.88
CA ALA A 308 0.26 -5.39 -29.43
C ALA A 308 -1.21 -5.53 -29.00
N LEU A 309 -2.13 -4.82 -29.66
CA LEU A 309 -3.58 -4.91 -29.41
C LEU A 309 -4.13 -6.30 -29.74
N GLU A 310 -3.74 -6.87 -30.89
CA GLU A 310 -4.11 -8.24 -31.29
C GLU A 310 -3.64 -9.28 -30.27
N LEU A 311 -2.45 -9.08 -29.68
CA LEU A 311 -1.88 -9.94 -28.65
C LEU A 311 -2.64 -9.82 -27.32
N SER A 312 -2.98 -8.61 -26.89
CA SER A 312 -3.79 -8.37 -25.69
C SER A 312 -5.18 -9.01 -25.83
N LEU A 313 -5.81 -8.91 -27.01
CA LEU A 313 -7.08 -9.57 -27.33
C LEU A 313 -6.97 -11.11 -27.34
N ALA A 314 -5.85 -11.67 -27.82
CA ALA A 314 -5.60 -13.11 -27.76
C ALA A 314 -5.43 -13.61 -26.31
N GLN A 315 -4.74 -12.84 -25.47
CA GLN A 315 -4.60 -13.13 -24.03
C GLN A 315 -5.95 -13.07 -23.30
N GLU A 316 -6.80 -12.08 -23.62
CA GLU A 316 -8.15 -11.96 -23.08
C GLU A 316 -9.00 -13.21 -23.41
N LYS A 317 -9.00 -13.63 -24.67
CA LYS A 317 -9.72 -14.83 -25.13
C LYS A 317 -9.25 -16.09 -24.42
N LEU A 318 -7.95 -16.26 -24.22
CA LEU A 318 -7.38 -17.40 -23.51
C LEU A 318 -7.77 -17.41 -22.02
N LEU A 319 -7.72 -16.26 -21.35
CA LEU A 319 -8.12 -16.13 -19.96
C LEU A 319 -9.62 -16.39 -19.78
N LEU A 320 -10.46 -15.92 -20.70
CA LEU A 320 -11.90 -16.22 -20.73
C LEU A 320 -12.18 -17.71 -20.95
N ALA A 321 -11.43 -18.37 -21.85
CA ALA A 321 -11.56 -19.81 -22.10
C ALA A 321 -11.10 -20.66 -20.90
N LEU A 322 -10.03 -20.25 -20.21
CA LEU A 322 -9.57 -20.89 -18.96
C LEU A 322 -10.58 -20.67 -17.83
N PHE A 323 -11.11 -19.45 -17.70
CA PHE A 323 -12.11 -19.12 -16.69
C PHE A 323 -13.41 -19.90 -16.91
N SER A 324 -13.88 -20.02 -18.15
CA SER A 324 -15.11 -20.75 -18.47
C SER A 324 -14.98 -22.25 -18.23
N LYS A 325 -13.83 -22.85 -18.57
CA LYS A 325 -13.54 -24.27 -18.29
C LYS A 325 -13.39 -24.56 -16.80
N MET A 326 -12.78 -23.66 -16.03
CA MET A 326 -12.58 -23.87 -14.58
C MET A 326 -13.81 -23.52 -13.74
N PHE A 327 -14.72 -22.68 -14.23
CA PHE A 327 -15.91 -22.23 -13.49
C PHE A 327 -17.20 -22.28 -14.33
N PRO A 328 -17.66 -23.48 -14.75
CA PRO A 328 -18.75 -23.66 -15.71
C PRO A 328 -20.11 -23.13 -15.22
N ILE A 329 -20.34 -23.11 -13.90
CA ILE A 329 -21.60 -22.65 -13.29
C ILE A 329 -21.72 -21.11 -13.34
N GLN A 330 -20.59 -20.39 -13.37
CA GLN A 330 -20.55 -18.94 -13.26
C GLN A 330 -20.15 -18.24 -14.57
N ALA A 331 -19.55 -18.97 -15.52
CA ALA A 331 -19.24 -18.48 -16.86
C ALA A 331 -20.48 -17.88 -17.57
N ARG A 332 -21.67 -18.44 -17.33
CA ARG A 332 -22.95 -17.97 -17.87
C ARG A 332 -23.36 -16.56 -17.44
N THR A 333 -22.74 -16.01 -16.39
CA THR A 333 -23.06 -14.67 -15.86
C THR A 333 -22.05 -13.59 -16.26
N MET A 334 -20.89 -13.96 -16.82
CA MET A 334 -19.82 -13.02 -17.19
C MET A 334 -19.53 -12.97 -18.69
N THR A 335 -20.31 -13.65 -19.52
CA THR A 335 -20.24 -13.51 -20.98
C THR A 335 -20.78 -12.13 -21.37
N TYR A 336 -19.89 -11.14 -21.45
CA TYR A 336 -20.13 -9.82 -22.04
C TYR A 336 -20.39 -9.97 -23.54
N GLY A 337 -21.58 -10.41 -23.93
CA GLY A 337 -22.03 -10.43 -25.33
C GLY A 337 -21.39 -11.48 -26.25
N ILE A 338 -20.40 -12.25 -25.79
CA ILE A 338 -19.78 -13.33 -26.58
C ILE A 338 -20.66 -14.58 -26.51
N THR A 339 -21.02 -15.13 -27.67
CA THR A 339 -21.92 -16.30 -27.75
C THR A 339 -21.19 -17.58 -27.32
N GLU A 340 -21.90 -18.55 -26.72
CA GLU A 340 -21.34 -19.86 -26.30
C GLU A 340 -20.63 -20.61 -27.46
N ALA A 341 -20.92 -20.26 -28.72
CA ALA A 341 -20.27 -20.79 -29.92
C ALA A 341 -18.86 -20.21 -30.16
N GLU A 342 -18.61 -18.96 -29.77
CA GLU A 342 -17.29 -18.29 -29.92
C GLU A 342 -16.32 -18.65 -28.78
N LEU A 343 -16.83 -19.14 -27.64
CA LEU A 343 -16.01 -19.66 -26.53
C LEU A 343 -15.61 -21.14 -26.69
N ARG A 344 -16.13 -21.85 -27.71
CA ARG A 344 -15.67 -23.20 -28.06
C ARG A 344 -14.36 -23.12 -28.84
N VAL A 345 -13.29 -22.74 -28.15
CA VAL A 345 -11.94 -22.92 -28.67
C VAL A 345 -11.57 -24.39 -28.46
N GLU A 346 -11.38 -25.11 -29.56
CA GLU A 346 -10.93 -26.50 -29.53
C GLU A 346 -9.58 -26.56 -28.78
N PRO A 347 -9.31 -27.59 -27.96
CA PRO A 347 -8.07 -27.68 -27.19
C PRO A 347 -6.80 -27.63 -28.06
N ALA A 348 -6.92 -27.95 -29.36
CA ALA A 348 -5.84 -27.79 -30.34
C ALA A 348 -5.54 -26.31 -30.64
N GLU A 349 -6.56 -25.47 -30.83
CA GLU A 349 -6.40 -24.03 -31.09
C GLU A 349 -5.87 -23.29 -29.85
N LEU A 350 -6.26 -23.74 -28.64
CA LEU A 350 -5.70 -23.24 -27.37
C LEU A 350 -4.21 -23.58 -27.23
N ALA A 351 -3.80 -24.77 -27.69
CA ALA A 351 -2.39 -25.17 -27.65
C ALA A 351 -1.56 -24.36 -28.65
N GLU A 352 -2.10 -24.08 -29.84
CA GLU A 352 -1.45 -23.28 -30.88
C GLU A 352 -1.29 -21.81 -30.44
N LEU A 353 -2.32 -21.20 -29.84
CA LEU A 353 -2.25 -19.86 -29.27
C LEU A 353 -1.26 -19.74 -28.10
N LEU A 354 -1.19 -20.76 -27.23
CA LEU A 354 -0.18 -20.82 -26.16
C LEU A 354 1.24 -20.92 -26.72
N GLU A 355 1.41 -21.71 -27.79
CA GLU A 355 2.71 -21.88 -28.42
C GLU A 355 3.17 -20.62 -29.17
N GLU A 356 2.26 -19.87 -29.81
CA GLU A 356 2.55 -18.57 -30.40
C GLU A 356 2.90 -17.50 -29.36
N LEU A 357 2.16 -17.43 -28.25
CA LEU A 357 2.45 -16.52 -27.13
C LEU A 357 3.83 -16.81 -26.51
N LEU A 358 4.16 -18.09 -26.29
CA LEU A 358 5.46 -18.50 -25.76
C LEU A 358 6.62 -18.19 -26.73
N LYS A 359 6.43 -18.39 -28.04
CA LYS A 359 7.46 -18.08 -29.05
C LYS A 359 7.76 -16.58 -29.14
N MET A 360 6.79 -15.71 -28.86
CA MET A 360 6.95 -14.25 -28.95
C MET A 360 7.45 -13.58 -27.66
N ASP A 361 7.19 -14.14 -26.48
CA ASP A 361 7.82 -13.63 -25.25
C ASP A 361 9.34 -13.82 -25.26
N HIS A 362 9.81 -14.92 -25.87
CA HIS A 362 11.24 -15.15 -26.08
C HIS A 362 11.89 -14.16 -27.07
N SER A 363 11.14 -13.61 -28.04
CA SER A 363 11.67 -12.59 -28.96
C SER A 363 11.73 -11.20 -28.32
N LYS A 364 10.76 -10.84 -27.48
CA LYS A 364 10.77 -9.59 -26.68
C LYS A 364 11.91 -9.56 -25.66
N LEU A 365 12.17 -10.67 -24.97
CA LEU A 365 13.31 -10.80 -24.04
C LEU A 365 14.67 -10.61 -24.76
N ASN A 366 14.83 -11.18 -25.96
CA ASN A 366 16.05 -11.02 -26.75
C ASN A 366 16.22 -9.60 -27.33
N ALA A 367 15.12 -8.89 -27.63
CA ALA A 367 15.15 -7.50 -28.09
C ALA A 367 15.53 -6.52 -26.97
N GLU A 368 15.07 -6.76 -25.73
CA GLU A 368 15.45 -5.96 -24.56
C GLU A 368 16.92 -6.14 -24.15
N GLU A 369 17.48 -7.34 -24.25
CA GLU A 369 18.91 -7.56 -23.97
C GLU A 369 19.82 -6.83 -24.99
N ASN A 370 19.42 -6.79 -26.26
CA ASN A 370 20.17 -6.12 -27.32
C ASN A 370 20.15 -4.58 -27.19
N THR A 371 19.04 -3.99 -26.71
CA THR A 371 18.93 -2.55 -26.48
C THR A 371 19.67 -2.10 -25.21
N LYS A 372 19.68 -2.93 -24.16
CA LYS A 372 20.46 -2.70 -22.93
C LYS A 372 21.98 -2.85 -23.16
N GLY A 373 22.41 -3.72 -24.07
CA GLY A 373 23.82 -3.87 -24.48
C GLY A 373 24.40 -2.67 -25.24
N ARG A 374 23.58 -1.94 -26.01
CA ARG A 374 24.02 -0.78 -26.81
C ARG A 374 24.26 0.49 -26.00
N ARG A 375 23.62 0.64 -24.83
CA ARG A 375 23.77 1.84 -23.96
C ARG A 375 25.03 1.84 -23.07
N ARG A 376 25.87 0.79 -23.08
CA ARG A 376 27.09 0.70 -22.25
C ARG A 376 28.40 1.09 -22.94
N ARG A 377 28.40 1.55 -24.20
CA ARG A 377 29.60 2.10 -24.85
C ARG A 377 29.51 3.62 -24.97
N MET A 378 29.90 4.33 -23.90
CA MET A 378 30.19 5.76 -23.98
C MET A 378 31.59 5.98 -24.59
N PRO A 379 31.80 6.98 -25.46
CA PRO A 379 33.12 7.32 -25.98
C PRO A 379 33.92 8.05 -24.91
N SER A 380 35.13 7.56 -24.62
CA SER A 380 36.11 8.28 -23.80
C SER A 380 36.60 9.52 -24.56
N LEU A 381 36.07 10.70 -24.21
CA LEU A 381 36.63 11.96 -24.67
C LEU A 381 37.84 12.34 -23.83
N ARG A 382 38.94 12.53 -24.57
CA ARG A 382 40.30 12.80 -24.17
C ARG A 382 40.44 14.27 -23.75
N GLY A 383 41.36 14.52 -22.84
CA GLY A 383 41.52 15.78 -22.11
C GLY A 383 41.77 17.03 -22.97
N GLY A 384 41.25 18.15 -22.48
CA GLY A 384 41.56 19.50 -22.93
C GLY A 384 42.02 20.35 -21.74
N GLN A 385 43.32 20.63 -21.69
CA GLN A 385 43.95 21.67 -20.88
C GLN A 385 43.39 23.05 -21.25
N ARG A 386 43.01 23.87 -20.27
CA ARG A 386 43.13 25.35 -20.23
C ARG A 386 43.22 25.71 -18.75
N GLY A 387 44.19 26.46 -18.23
CA GLY A 387 44.83 27.64 -18.81
C GLY A 387 44.28 28.85 -18.06
N THR A 388 44.88 29.18 -16.92
CA THR A 388 44.68 30.45 -16.21
C THR A 388 45.24 31.61 -17.03
N PRO A 389 44.62 32.79 -16.97
CA PRO A 389 45.43 33.95 -16.66
C PRO A 389 44.77 34.94 -15.69
N SER A 390 45.64 35.82 -15.19
CA SER A 390 45.51 36.88 -14.19
C SER A 390 44.32 37.81 -14.28
#